data_AF-A0A6C0DRB8-F1
#
_entry.id   AF-A0A6C0DRB8-F1
#
_cell.length_a   1.000
_cell.length_b   1.000
_cell.length_c   1.000
_cell.angle_alpha   90.00
_cell.angle_beta   90.00
_cell.angle_gamma   90.00
#
_symmetry.space_group_name_H-M   'P 1'
#
loop_
_entity.id
_entity.type
_entity.pdbx_description
1 polymer ?
#
loop_
_entity_poly.entity_id
_entity_poly.type
_entity_poly.pdbx_seq_one_letter_code
_entity_poly.pdbx_strand_id
1 'polypeptide(L)'
;MVMNTRKKNKYYNNSKSRKRKQGGADEFATMNCSPLVETVGTINNKSCLTEDVINIIKAEYNKDHPKNPIRSNDKNELWYELKSRLTQCQREDCWLNEIDNKDVRHALDEFIFAPDSPPEWDKNPDEWLSNYDILDVLAQYEKAYPFFRFIGPTPIDFDTRPKEMNGNCVWEELCNFSLKRQLDNGKTKIGVVFNLDKHNESGSHWVSLFVDIDNHFIFYFDSAGDKVPSEIQQLVDRILEQCKELSISMKFIDNKTRHQYENTECGIYALYFITTLLTEKTSDGKLLKTNKDKFAHFSKDRISDSYVFKLRKNKFFNGGSSTTPLTTPENKLGPIKNNNSVEYNIQTFYDKKNKNLPFAETIVTRDGNTSTFDKTVDYNLRRLFDIADIDNMINNRLEYIRDLKRKFRKENSKNKDIAKYLTNSEYKKQYDQEYEKKEKEHLDEKLKDYDKENKINDINELYPVYNKNNTIIPISRSINRGLLGGKKSRKNKLPLK
;
A
#
# COMPACT_ATOMS: atom_id res chain seq x y z
N MET A 1 41.57 49.03 -70.13
CA MET A 1 41.62 47.56 -70.03
C MET A 1 40.86 47.14 -68.78
N VAL A 2 39.63 46.67 -68.97
CA VAL A 2 38.71 46.29 -67.88
C VAL A 2 39.01 44.83 -67.51
N MET A 3 39.51 44.60 -66.29
CA MET A 3 39.66 43.25 -65.73
C MET A 3 38.30 42.76 -65.21
N ASN A 4 37.79 41.69 -65.83
CA ASN A 4 36.50 41.09 -65.53
C ASN A 4 36.72 39.78 -64.74
N THR A 5 36.63 39.82 -63.42
CA THR A 5 36.72 38.64 -62.55
C THR A 5 35.32 38.03 -62.33
N ARG A 6 35.04 36.94 -63.04
CA ARG A 6 33.81 36.12 -62.87
C ARG A 6 33.79 35.43 -61.50
N LYS A 7 32.96 35.92 -60.58
CA LYS A 7 32.54 35.18 -59.38
C LYS A 7 31.52 34.10 -59.76
N LYS A 8 31.87 32.82 -59.58
CA LYS A 8 30.95 31.68 -59.68
C LYS A 8 30.20 31.52 -58.35
N ASN A 9 28.93 31.92 -58.29
CA ASN A 9 28.02 31.57 -57.20
C ASN A 9 27.56 30.11 -57.37
N LYS A 10 28.02 29.22 -56.48
CA LYS A 10 27.43 27.87 -56.31
C LYS A 10 26.17 28.01 -55.46
N TYR A 11 25.00 27.96 -56.11
CA TYR A 11 23.73 27.73 -55.44
C TYR A 11 23.68 26.28 -54.94
N TYR A 12 23.71 26.10 -53.61
CA TYR A 12 23.51 24.82 -52.94
C TYR A 12 22.00 24.65 -52.71
N ASN A 13 21.32 23.91 -53.59
CA ASN A 13 19.92 23.53 -53.39
C ASN A 13 19.84 22.39 -52.36
N ASN A 14 19.59 22.73 -51.10
CA ASN A 14 19.35 21.77 -50.03
C ASN A 14 17.85 21.46 -49.96
N SER A 15 17.38 20.49 -50.75
CA SER A 15 16.03 19.95 -50.63
C SER A 15 15.94 19.06 -49.38
N LYS A 16 15.61 19.67 -48.22
CA LYS A 16 15.23 18.90 -47.03
C LYS A 16 13.91 18.18 -47.30
N SER A 17 13.97 16.90 -47.67
CA SER A 17 12.81 16.03 -47.63
C SER A 17 12.32 15.97 -46.17
N ARG A 18 11.18 16.60 -45.86
CA ARG A 18 10.49 16.39 -44.60
C ARG A 18 9.98 14.94 -44.61
N LYS A 19 10.77 14.01 -44.07
CA LYS A 19 10.24 12.70 -43.69
C LYS A 19 9.15 12.97 -42.65
N ARG A 20 7.89 12.76 -43.03
CA ARG A 20 6.79 12.62 -42.07
C ARG A 20 7.23 11.52 -41.11
N LYS A 21 7.41 11.84 -39.83
CA LYS A 21 7.46 10.83 -38.78
C LYS A 21 6.10 10.14 -38.86
N GLN A 22 6.07 8.92 -39.41
CA GLN A 22 4.96 8.02 -39.14
C GLN A 22 4.94 7.87 -37.61
N GLY A 23 3.81 8.24 -36.99
CA GLY A 23 3.61 7.94 -35.57
C GLY A 23 3.82 6.45 -35.39
N GLY A 24 4.85 6.07 -34.64
CA GLY A 24 4.99 4.68 -34.23
C GLY A 24 3.75 4.29 -33.45
N ALA A 25 3.24 3.09 -33.67
CA ALA A 25 2.29 2.51 -32.74
C ALA A 25 2.92 2.58 -31.33
N ASP A 26 2.17 3.04 -30.33
CA ASP A 26 2.66 3.07 -28.96
C ASP A 26 3.15 1.66 -28.58
N GLU A 27 4.40 1.58 -28.14
CA GLU A 27 5.03 0.33 -27.78
C GLU A 27 4.39 -0.18 -26.48
N PHE A 28 3.92 -1.43 -26.48
CA PHE A 28 3.34 -2.06 -25.29
C PHE A 28 4.34 -2.00 -24.13
N ALA A 29 4.00 -1.25 -23.08
CA ALA A 29 4.92 -0.90 -22.02
C ALA A 29 5.10 -2.06 -21.04
N THR A 30 6.35 -2.25 -20.61
CA THR A 30 6.72 -3.24 -19.59
C THR A 30 6.38 -2.70 -18.20
N MET A 31 5.91 -3.57 -17.33
CA MET A 31 5.58 -3.26 -15.94
C MET A 31 6.75 -3.61 -15.01
N ASN A 32 6.88 -2.86 -13.92
CA ASN A 32 7.66 -3.24 -12.76
C ASN A 32 6.87 -4.27 -11.95
N CYS A 33 7.54 -5.37 -11.63
CA CYS A 33 6.92 -6.47 -10.91
C CYS A 33 7.08 -6.30 -9.40
N SER A 34 6.08 -6.78 -8.66
CA SER A 34 6.15 -6.96 -7.22
C SER A 34 7.28 -7.93 -6.86
N PRO A 35 8.00 -7.74 -5.73
CA PRO A 35 8.98 -8.71 -5.26
C PRO A 35 8.37 -10.10 -4.99
N LEU A 36 7.05 -10.21 -4.82
CA LEU A 36 6.35 -11.47 -4.62
C LEU A 36 6.53 -12.42 -5.81
N VAL A 37 6.43 -11.92 -7.04
CA VAL A 37 6.55 -12.77 -8.24
C VAL A 37 8.00 -13.17 -8.53
N GLU A 38 8.99 -12.45 -7.99
CA GLU A 38 10.39 -12.89 -8.07
C GLU A 38 10.60 -14.22 -7.31
N THR A 39 9.84 -14.46 -6.24
CA THR A 39 9.92 -15.69 -5.43
C THR A 39 9.18 -16.88 -6.04
N VAL A 40 8.12 -16.62 -6.81
CA VAL A 40 7.26 -17.65 -7.42
C VAL A 40 7.67 -17.96 -8.86
N GLY A 41 8.23 -16.99 -9.57
CA GLY A 41 8.62 -17.08 -10.96
C GLY A 41 7.54 -16.57 -11.91
N THR A 42 7.98 -15.85 -12.95
CA THR A 42 7.11 -15.30 -14.00
C THR A 42 7.09 -16.20 -15.22
N ILE A 43 6.12 -15.99 -16.11
CA ILE A 43 6.01 -16.77 -17.34
C ILE A 43 7.21 -16.57 -18.29
N ASN A 44 7.79 -15.37 -18.29
CA ASN A 44 9.02 -15.00 -19.01
C ASN A 44 9.63 -13.70 -18.45
N ASN A 45 10.77 -13.30 -18.99
CA ASN A 45 11.52 -12.12 -18.56
C ASN A 45 10.93 -10.76 -18.96
N LYS A 46 9.78 -10.74 -19.66
CA LYS A 46 9.11 -9.52 -20.13
C LYS A 46 7.75 -9.28 -19.46
N SER A 47 7.34 -10.17 -18.57
CA SER A 47 6.03 -10.17 -17.95
C SER A 47 6.17 -10.35 -16.44
N CYS A 48 5.28 -9.69 -15.70
CA CYS A 48 5.15 -9.91 -14.26
C CYS A 48 4.21 -11.09 -13.95
N LEU A 49 3.41 -11.53 -14.93
CA LEU A 49 2.41 -12.58 -14.73
C LEU A 49 3.08 -13.91 -14.36
N THR A 50 2.49 -14.59 -13.38
CA THR A 50 2.78 -15.99 -13.09
C THR A 50 1.94 -16.89 -13.98
N GLU A 51 2.28 -18.18 -14.03
CA GLU A 51 1.52 -19.17 -14.81
C GLU A 51 0.06 -19.27 -14.34
N ASP A 52 -0.20 -19.20 -13.04
CA ASP A 52 -1.55 -19.24 -12.50
C ASP A 52 -2.36 -18.02 -12.94
N VAL A 53 -1.78 -16.82 -12.86
CA VAL A 53 -2.49 -15.60 -13.19
C VAL A 53 -2.84 -15.54 -14.67
N ILE A 54 -1.90 -15.85 -15.56
CA ILE A 54 -2.22 -15.78 -17.01
C ILE A 54 -3.32 -16.77 -17.39
N ASN A 55 -3.40 -17.92 -16.69
CA ASN A 55 -4.47 -18.89 -16.87
C ASN A 55 -5.81 -18.39 -16.32
N ILE A 56 -5.82 -17.64 -15.21
CA ILE A 56 -7.03 -16.96 -14.70
C ILE A 56 -7.53 -15.94 -15.73
N ILE A 57 -6.64 -15.07 -16.25
CA ILE A 57 -7.00 -14.06 -17.25
C ILE A 57 -7.55 -14.75 -18.51
N LYS A 58 -6.90 -15.81 -19.00
CA LYS A 58 -7.37 -16.61 -20.13
C LYS A 58 -8.78 -17.17 -19.88
N ALA A 59 -9.04 -17.71 -18.69
CA ALA A 59 -10.33 -18.31 -18.35
C ALA A 59 -11.45 -17.27 -18.38
N GLU A 60 -11.22 -16.10 -17.78
CA GLU A 60 -12.18 -14.99 -17.79
C GLU A 60 -12.38 -14.42 -19.20
N TYR A 61 -11.30 -14.18 -19.95
CA TYR A 61 -11.39 -13.77 -21.36
C TYR A 61 -12.26 -14.75 -22.19
N ASN A 62 -12.05 -16.06 -22.02
CA ASN A 62 -12.76 -17.08 -22.78
C ASN A 62 -14.26 -17.15 -22.46
N LYS A 63 -14.65 -16.79 -21.23
CA LYS A 63 -16.06 -16.71 -20.82
C LYS A 63 -16.80 -15.63 -21.63
N ASP A 64 -16.16 -14.49 -21.86
CA ASP A 64 -16.72 -13.39 -22.65
C ASP A 64 -16.54 -13.56 -24.16
N HIS A 65 -15.64 -14.47 -24.58
CA HIS A 65 -15.31 -14.74 -25.98
C HIS A 65 -15.53 -16.20 -26.41
N PRO A 66 -16.74 -16.79 -26.20
CA PRO A 66 -16.99 -18.22 -26.43
C PRO A 66 -16.85 -18.64 -27.90
N LYS A 67 -17.00 -17.69 -28.84
CA LYS A 67 -16.86 -17.96 -30.29
C LYS A 67 -15.42 -17.92 -30.78
N ASN A 68 -14.50 -17.34 -30.01
CA ASN A 68 -13.10 -17.23 -30.35
C ASN A 68 -12.21 -17.41 -29.11
N PRO A 69 -12.24 -18.58 -28.44
CA PRO A 69 -11.46 -18.78 -27.23
C PRO A 69 -9.96 -18.89 -27.54
N ILE A 70 -9.14 -18.48 -26.58
CA ILE A 70 -7.71 -18.80 -26.51
C ILE A 70 -7.58 -20.28 -26.12
N ARG A 71 -6.95 -21.08 -26.97
CA ARG A 71 -6.82 -22.53 -26.78
C ARG A 71 -5.42 -22.96 -26.34
N SER A 72 -4.38 -22.18 -26.65
CA SER A 72 -3.02 -22.53 -26.26
C SER A 72 -2.91 -22.68 -24.74
N ASN A 73 -2.07 -23.61 -24.28
CA ASN A 73 -1.68 -23.75 -22.88
C ASN A 73 -0.20 -23.42 -22.69
N ASP A 74 0.52 -23.07 -23.75
CA ASP A 74 1.89 -22.60 -23.61
C ASP A 74 1.88 -21.16 -23.07
N LYS A 75 2.61 -20.94 -21.98
CA LYS A 75 2.60 -19.66 -21.27
C LYS A 75 3.12 -18.48 -22.11
N ASN A 76 4.06 -18.72 -23.03
CA ASN A 76 4.56 -17.65 -23.90
C ASN A 76 3.56 -17.35 -25.01
N GLU A 77 2.98 -18.37 -25.63
CA GLU A 77 1.92 -18.21 -26.62
C GLU A 77 0.71 -17.50 -26.02
N LEU A 78 0.30 -17.85 -24.80
CA LEU A 78 -0.78 -17.18 -24.08
C LEU A 78 -0.53 -15.68 -23.95
N TRP A 79 0.70 -15.28 -23.61
CA TRP A 79 1.06 -13.88 -23.49
C TRP A 79 0.91 -13.13 -24.81
N TYR A 80 1.41 -13.72 -25.91
CA TYR A 80 1.29 -13.13 -27.24
C TYR A 80 -0.16 -13.10 -27.73
N GLU A 81 -0.94 -14.14 -27.47
CA GLU A 81 -2.37 -14.18 -27.80
C GLU A 81 -3.14 -13.09 -27.06
N LEU A 82 -2.99 -12.97 -25.74
CA LEU A 82 -3.64 -11.94 -24.94
C LEU A 82 -3.25 -10.54 -25.41
N LYS A 83 -1.96 -10.29 -25.62
CA LYS A 83 -1.46 -9.03 -26.17
C LYS A 83 -2.08 -8.69 -27.54
N SER A 84 -2.23 -9.69 -28.42
CA SER A 84 -2.81 -9.49 -29.75
C SER A 84 -4.32 -9.28 -29.75
N ARG A 85 -5.02 -9.79 -28.74
CA ARG A 85 -6.48 -9.75 -28.61
C ARG A 85 -6.96 -8.55 -27.80
N LEU A 86 -6.21 -8.14 -26.78
CA LEU A 86 -6.50 -7.02 -25.89
C LEU A 86 -5.78 -5.75 -26.36
N THR A 87 -5.99 -5.36 -27.62
CA THR A 87 -5.27 -4.24 -28.26
C THR A 87 -5.54 -2.88 -27.62
N GLN A 88 -6.63 -2.76 -26.85
CA GLN A 88 -6.93 -1.56 -26.07
C GLN A 88 -5.98 -1.36 -24.87
N CYS A 89 -5.34 -2.44 -24.42
CA CYS A 89 -4.42 -2.41 -23.28
C CYS A 89 -3.00 -2.09 -23.74
N GLN A 90 -2.43 -1.02 -23.18
CA GLN A 90 -1.04 -0.63 -23.44
C GLN A 90 -0.04 -1.29 -22.48
N ARG A 91 -0.55 -1.99 -21.46
CA ARG A 91 0.20 -2.61 -20.35
C ARG A 91 -0.55 -3.83 -19.81
N GLU A 92 0.14 -4.64 -19.00
CA GLU A 92 -0.38 -5.91 -18.47
C GLU A 92 -1.40 -5.74 -17.33
N ASP A 93 -1.30 -4.70 -16.50
CA ASP A 93 -2.28 -4.37 -15.45
C ASP A 93 -3.69 -4.21 -16.03
N CYS A 94 -3.79 -3.60 -17.20
CA CYS A 94 -5.06 -3.47 -17.93
C CYS A 94 -5.69 -4.82 -18.28
N TRP A 95 -4.93 -5.91 -18.43
CA TRP A 95 -5.48 -7.24 -18.71
C TRP A 95 -6.25 -7.82 -17.52
N LEU A 96 -5.99 -7.35 -16.30
CA LEU A 96 -6.78 -7.74 -15.14
C LEU A 96 -8.23 -7.23 -15.23
N ASN A 97 -8.53 -6.31 -16.16
CA ASN A 97 -9.90 -5.87 -16.43
C ASN A 97 -10.80 -6.96 -17.02
N GLU A 98 -10.23 -8.03 -17.58
CA GLU A 98 -11.00 -9.21 -17.99
C GLU A 98 -11.60 -9.94 -16.78
N ILE A 99 -11.05 -9.76 -15.58
CA ILE A 99 -11.54 -10.43 -14.36
C ILE A 99 -12.70 -9.64 -13.77
N ASP A 100 -13.92 -10.19 -13.83
CA ASP A 100 -15.15 -9.55 -13.32
C ASP A 100 -15.09 -9.19 -11.83
N ASN A 101 -14.50 -10.07 -11.03
CA ASN A 101 -14.41 -9.88 -9.59
C ASN A 101 -13.34 -8.85 -9.24
N LYS A 102 -13.79 -7.67 -8.80
CA LYS A 102 -12.93 -6.54 -8.42
C LYS A 102 -11.97 -6.85 -7.27
N ASP A 103 -12.39 -7.65 -6.29
CA ASP A 103 -11.54 -8.00 -5.15
C ASP A 103 -10.40 -8.93 -5.59
N VAL A 104 -10.71 -9.89 -6.46
CA VAL A 104 -9.70 -10.78 -7.07
C VAL A 104 -8.75 -9.96 -7.94
N ARG A 105 -9.28 -9.04 -8.77
CA ARG A 105 -8.48 -8.13 -9.58
C ARG A 105 -7.48 -7.34 -8.73
N HIS A 106 -7.96 -6.70 -7.67
CA HIS A 106 -7.12 -5.89 -6.79
C HIS A 106 -6.07 -6.73 -6.06
N ALA A 107 -6.45 -7.91 -5.55
CA ALA A 107 -5.50 -8.81 -4.90
C ALA A 107 -4.41 -9.32 -5.86
N LEU A 108 -4.77 -9.60 -7.11
CA LEU A 108 -3.81 -10.00 -8.15
C LEU A 108 -2.90 -8.84 -8.55
N ASP A 109 -3.45 -7.64 -8.71
CA ASP A 109 -2.68 -6.45 -9.02
C ASP A 109 -1.57 -6.20 -7.98
N GLU A 110 -1.94 -6.19 -6.69
CA GLU A 110 -1.00 -6.04 -5.57
C GLU A 110 0.04 -7.18 -5.49
N PHE A 111 -0.37 -8.39 -5.86
CA PHE A 111 0.51 -9.56 -5.88
C PHE A 111 1.54 -9.50 -7.02
N ILE A 112 1.18 -8.95 -8.18
CA ILE A 112 1.95 -9.08 -9.41
C ILE A 112 2.80 -7.85 -9.69
N PHE A 113 2.22 -6.67 -9.52
CA PHE A 113 2.81 -5.42 -9.98
C PHE A 113 3.34 -4.61 -8.80
N ALA A 114 4.39 -3.84 -9.03
CA ALA A 114 4.78 -2.78 -8.12
C ALA A 114 3.66 -1.71 -8.04
N PRO A 115 3.55 -0.94 -6.94
CA PRO A 115 2.50 0.07 -6.80
C PRO A 115 2.50 1.08 -7.95
N ASP A 116 1.34 1.67 -8.22
CA ASP A 116 1.26 2.81 -9.14
C ASP A 116 1.98 4.03 -8.55
N SER A 117 2.58 4.84 -9.43
CA SER A 117 3.18 6.11 -9.04
C SER A 117 2.10 7.08 -8.58
N PRO A 118 2.39 7.93 -7.57
CA PRO A 118 1.45 8.96 -7.14
C PRO A 118 0.97 9.84 -8.31
N PRO A 119 -0.32 10.20 -8.39
CA PRO A 119 -0.85 11.02 -9.49
C PRO A 119 -0.15 12.37 -9.67
N GLU A 120 0.40 12.92 -8.59
CA GLU A 120 1.14 14.19 -8.59
C GLU A 120 2.37 14.12 -9.51
N TRP A 121 2.95 12.94 -9.71
CA TRP A 121 4.14 12.73 -10.55
C TRP A 121 3.90 12.95 -12.04
N ASP A 122 2.64 12.95 -12.48
CA ASP A 122 2.29 13.32 -13.85
C ASP A 122 2.62 14.78 -14.14
N LYS A 123 2.56 15.64 -13.11
CA LYS A 123 2.89 17.06 -13.20
C LYS A 123 4.28 17.35 -12.65
N ASN A 124 4.65 16.70 -11.55
CA ASN A 124 5.90 16.91 -10.84
C ASN A 124 6.63 15.57 -10.59
N PRO A 125 7.38 15.05 -11.57
CA PRO A 125 7.91 13.67 -11.54
C PRO A 125 8.97 13.43 -10.46
N ASP A 126 9.52 14.48 -9.87
CA ASP A 126 10.44 14.46 -8.75
C ASP A 126 9.79 14.87 -7.41
N GLU A 127 8.45 14.89 -7.32
CA GLU A 127 7.75 15.12 -6.04
C GLU A 127 8.24 14.14 -4.96
N TRP A 128 8.24 14.60 -3.70
CA TRP A 128 8.70 13.80 -2.57
C TRP A 128 7.83 12.56 -2.40
N LEU A 129 8.45 11.46 -1.93
CA LEU A 129 7.63 10.32 -1.49
C LEU A 129 6.88 10.68 -0.21
N SER A 130 5.60 10.35 -0.21
CA SER A 130 4.76 10.34 0.98
C SER A 130 5.05 9.13 1.86
N ASN A 131 4.50 9.14 3.07
CA ASN A 131 4.51 7.98 3.95
C ASN A 131 3.75 6.77 3.34
N TYR A 132 2.72 7.02 2.52
CA TYR A 132 1.97 5.95 1.86
C TYR A 132 2.79 5.29 0.75
N ASP A 133 3.49 6.09 -0.07
CA ASP A 133 4.29 5.55 -1.18
C ASP A 133 5.40 4.62 -0.67
N ILE A 134 6.04 4.98 0.45
CA ILE A 134 7.06 4.16 1.10
C ILE A 134 6.45 2.88 1.68
N LEU A 135 5.29 3.01 2.32
CA LEU A 135 4.58 1.87 2.91
C LEU A 135 4.14 0.87 1.84
N ASP A 136 3.56 1.32 0.74
CA ASP A 136 3.05 0.47 -0.34
C ASP A 136 4.18 -0.38 -0.95
N VAL A 137 5.35 0.23 -1.16
CA VAL A 137 6.53 -0.50 -1.64
C VAL A 137 7.02 -1.50 -0.60
N LEU A 138 7.30 -1.06 0.63
CA LEU A 138 7.95 -1.93 1.64
C LEU A 138 7.01 -3.00 2.20
N ALA A 139 5.69 -2.81 2.14
CA ALA A 139 4.71 -3.85 2.45
C ALA A 139 4.81 -5.04 1.50
N GLN A 140 5.05 -4.82 0.20
CA GLN A 140 5.27 -5.91 -0.75
C GLN A 140 6.55 -6.69 -0.42
N TYR A 141 7.63 -6.00 -0.04
CA TYR A 141 8.86 -6.65 0.40
C TYR A 141 8.68 -7.42 1.71
N GLU A 142 7.93 -6.90 2.68
CA GLU A 142 7.60 -7.64 3.91
C GLU A 142 6.79 -8.91 3.61
N LYS A 143 5.85 -8.85 2.67
CA LYS A 143 5.10 -10.04 2.23
C LYS A 143 5.99 -11.05 1.49
N ALA A 144 6.89 -10.58 0.63
CA ALA A 144 7.78 -11.43 -0.19
C ALA A 144 8.88 -12.11 0.63
N TYR A 145 9.31 -11.50 1.74
CA TYR A 145 10.38 -12.01 2.57
C TYR A 145 9.88 -12.25 4.01
N PRO A 146 9.35 -13.44 4.35
CA PRO A 146 8.74 -13.69 5.65
C PRO A 146 9.66 -13.49 6.87
N PHE A 147 10.98 -13.54 6.69
CA PHE A 147 11.99 -13.25 7.73
C PHE A 147 12.26 -11.74 7.92
N PHE A 148 11.69 -10.90 7.06
CA PHE A 148 11.81 -9.45 7.12
C PHE A 148 10.61 -8.84 7.87
N ARG A 149 10.89 -7.78 8.63
CA ARG A 149 9.90 -6.94 9.30
C ARG A 149 10.16 -5.48 8.91
N PHE A 150 9.18 -4.83 8.30
CA PHE A 150 9.22 -3.39 8.10
C PHE A 150 8.52 -2.69 9.28
N ILE A 151 9.11 -1.60 9.78
CA ILE A 151 8.52 -0.73 10.79
C ILE A 151 8.52 0.70 10.26
N GLY A 152 7.35 1.31 10.16
CA GLY A 152 7.19 2.70 9.74
C GLY A 152 6.37 2.87 8.46
N PRO A 153 6.53 4.01 7.75
CA PRO A 153 7.41 5.14 8.08
C PRO A 153 7.07 5.80 9.43
N THR A 154 8.09 6.21 10.20
CA THR A 154 7.91 6.73 11.57
C THR A 154 8.45 8.15 11.72
N PRO A 155 7.88 9.02 12.57
CA PRO A 155 8.47 10.32 12.90
C PRO A 155 9.68 10.16 13.84
N ILE A 156 10.57 11.16 13.89
CA ILE A 156 11.81 11.07 14.68
C ILE A 156 11.57 10.94 16.18
N ASP A 157 10.44 11.48 16.66
CA ASP A 157 10.04 11.50 18.06
C ASP A 157 9.22 10.27 18.45
N PHE A 158 9.42 9.15 17.75
CA PHE A 158 8.72 7.87 17.92
C PHE A 158 8.66 7.35 19.37
N ASP A 159 9.71 7.59 20.16
CA ASP A 159 9.81 7.17 21.56
C ASP A 159 9.15 8.14 22.55
N THR A 160 8.77 9.35 22.11
CA THR A 160 8.14 10.32 23.00
C THR A 160 6.74 9.89 23.40
N ARG A 161 6.30 10.32 24.59
CA ARG A 161 5.00 9.98 25.18
C ARG A 161 4.16 11.23 25.47
N PRO A 162 3.60 11.88 24.44
CA PRO A 162 2.88 13.14 24.61
C PRO A 162 1.61 12.97 25.46
N LYS A 163 1.21 14.03 26.16
CA LYS A 163 0.02 14.01 27.04
C LYS A 163 -1.26 13.86 26.23
N GLU A 164 -1.31 14.45 25.06
CA GLU A 164 -2.37 14.35 24.05
C GLU A 164 -2.60 12.90 23.56
N MET A 165 -1.58 12.04 23.71
CA MET A 165 -1.62 10.60 23.44
C MET A 165 -1.80 9.78 24.74
N ASN A 166 -2.24 10.40 25.83
CA ASN A 166 -2.44 9.75 27.14
C ASN A 166 -1.19 9.02 27.69
N GLY A 167 0.02 9.49 27.34
CA GLY A 167 1.27 8.86 27.75
C GLY A 167 1.66 7.60 26.94
N ASN A 168 0.90 7.29 25.89
CA ASN A 168 1.31 6.33 24.87
C ASN A 168 2.43 6.92 24.02
N CYS A 169 3.26 6.05 23.44
CA CYS A 169 4.32 6.48 22.56
C CYS A 169 3.75 6.99 21.23
N VAL A 170 4.47 7.90 20.60
CA VAL A 170 4.19 8.33 19.23
C VAL A 170 4.18 7.14 18.27
N TRP A 171 5.16 6.22 18.42
CA TRP A 171 5.19 4.96 17.67
C TRP A 171 5.45 3.75 18.58
N GLU A 172 4.38 3.06 18.95
CA GLU A 172 4.41 1.97 19.93
C GLU A 172 5.34 0.81 19.56
N GLU A 173 5.47 0.48 18.26
CA GLU A 173 6.29 -0.65 17.82
C GLU A 173 7.78 -0.42 18.05
N LEU A 174 8.27 0.81 17.87
CA LEU A 174 9.67 1.17 18.13
C LEU A 174 9.90 1.42 19.62
N CYS A 175 8.97 2.11 20.27
CA CYS A 175 9.04 2.45 21.70
C CYS A 175 9.13 1.22 22.60
N ASN A 176 8.38 0.16 22.27
CA ASN A 176 8.42 -1.11 22.98
C ASN A 176 9.08 -2.21 22.13
N PHE A 177 10.09 -1.84 21.32
CA PHE A 177 10.81 -2.78 20.48
C PHE A 177 11.45 -3.89 21.31
N SER A 178 11.21 -5.14 20.89
CA SER A 178 11.79 -6.33 21.50
C SER A 178 12.37 -7.24 20.42
N LEU A 179 13.70 -7.31 20.36
CA LEU A 179 14.44 -8.20 19.48
C LEU A 179 14.05 -9.66 19.70
N LYS A 180 13.92 -10.08 20.96
CA LYS A 180 13.48 -11.43 21.29
C LYS A 180 12.14 -11.75 20.65
N ARG A 181 11.15 -10.84 20.75
CA ARG A 181 9.83 -11.03 20.11
C ARG A 181 9.94 -11.09 18.59
N GLN A 182 10.81 -10.29 17.97
CA GLN A 182 11.04 -10.37 16.53
C GLN A 182 11.59 -11.76 16.13
N LEU A 183 12.61 -12.25 16.85
CA LEU A 183 13.21 -13.56 16.60
C LEU A 183 12.23 -14.72 16.87
N ASP A 184 11.45 -14.64 17.95
CA ASP A 184 10.39 -15.62 18.26
C ASP A 184 9.34 -15.70 17.12
N ASN A 185 9.12 -14.60 16.40
CA ASN A 185 8.25 -14.52 15.23
C ASN A 185 8.98 -14.83 13.90
N GLY A 186 10.21 -15.35 13.95
CA GLY A 186 11.01 -15.70 12.77
C GLY A 186 11.57 -14.49 12.01
N LYS A 187 11.59 -13.30 12.60
CA LYS A 187 12.08 -12.07 11.97
C LYS A 187 13.56 -11.87 12.30
N THR A 188 14.42 -12.05 11.30
CA THR A 188 15.89 -11.89 11.42
C THR A 188 16.39 -10.63 10.74
N LYS A 189 15.56 -9.97 9.92
CA LYS A 189 15.88 -8.69 9.28
C LYS A 189 14.80 -7.67 9.59
N ILE A 190 15.20 -6.48 10.00
CA ILE A 190 14.27 -5.38 10.32
C ILE A 190 14.71 -4.14 9.55
N GLY A 191 13.76 -3.54 8.84
CA GLY A 191 13.94 -2.27 8.14
C GLY A 191 13.07 -1.21 8.79
N VAL A 192 13.62 -0.02 8.98
CA VAL A 192 12.90 1.13 9.53
C VAL A 192 13.15 2.34 8.66
N VAL A 193 12.10 3.07 8.31
CA VAL A 193 12.21 4.38 7.66
C VAL A 193 11.71 5.44 8.63
N PHE A 194 12.50 6.50 8.80
CA PHE A 194 12.20 7.63 9.67
C PHE A 194 12.02 8.90 8.85
N ASN A 195 11.02 9.69 9.19
CA ASN A 195 11.01 11.11 8.90
C ASN A 195 11.79 11.83 10.01
N LEU A 196 12.67 12.76 9.66
CA LEU A 196 13.39 13.56 10.65
C LEU A 196 12.53 14.63 11.34
N ASP A 197 11.31 14.85 10.85
CA ASP A 197 10.32 15.67 11.52
C ASP A 197 9.54 14.89 12.58
N LYS A 198 8.98 15.65 13.53
CA LYS A 198 8.12 15.11 14.59
C LYS A 198 6.73 14.73 14.06
N HIS A 199 5.99 13.97 14.87
CA HIS A 199 4.65 13.50 14.52
C HIS A 199 3.59 14.60 14.25
N ASN A 200 3.89 15.86 14.59
CA ASN A 200 3.01 17.01 14.39
C ASN A 200 3.56 18.01 13.35
N GLU A 201 4.59 17.63 12.61
CA GLU A 201 5.25 18.43 11.57
C GLU A 201 4.98 17.83 10.17
N SER A 202 5.30 18.58 9.11
CA SER A 202 4.90 18.25 7.74
C SER A 202 5.78 17.21 7.04
N GLY A 203 6.94 16.86 7.61
CA GLY A 203 7.92 15.98 6.99
C GLY A 203 9.01 16.77 6.26
N SER A 204 10.27 16.37 6.43
CA SER A 204 11.42 17.09 5.86
C SER A 204 12.46 16.20 5.17
N HIS A 205 12.74 15.04 5.74
CA HIS A 205 13.83 14.18 5.26
C HIS A 205 13.61 12.72 5.67
N TRP A 206 13.77 11.81 4.72
CA TRP A 206 13.66 10.38 4.95
C TRP A 206 15.04 9.75 5.16
N VAL A 207 15.22 9.05 6.28
CA VAL A 207 16.41 8.27 6.59
C VAL A 207 16.02 6.84 6.93
N SER A 208 16.97 5.91 6.91
CA SER A 208 16.66 4.49 7.09
C SER A 208 17.64 3.77 8.00
N LEU A 209 17.14 2.71 8.66
CA LEU A 209 17.92 1.81 9.51
C LEU A 209 17.62 0.39 9.08
N PHE A 210 18.67 -0.42 8.95
CA PHE A 210 18.55 -1.84 8.65
C PHE A 210 19.29 -2.66 9.70
N VAL A 211 18.57 -3.57 10.35
CA VAL A 211 19.10 -4.52 11.33
C VAL A 211 19.10 -5.89 10.67
N ASP A 212 20.29 -6.47 10.50
CA ASP A 212 20.48 -7.80 9.93
C ASP A 212 21.11 -8.72 10.97
N ILE A 213 20.28 -9.50 11.65
CA ILE A 213 20.74 -10.39 12.72
C ILE A 213 21.58 -11.52 12.14
N ASP A 214 21.21 -12.07 10.99
CA ASP A 214 21.93 -13.17 10.35
C ASP A 214 23.36 -12.74 9.97
N ASN A 215 23.50 -11.53 9.45
CA ASN A 215 24.78 -10.96 9.04
C ASN A 215 25.47 -10.13 10.13
N HIS A 216 24.90 -10.08 11.33
CA HIS A 216 25.46 -9.48 12.53
C HIS A 216 25.79 -7.98 12.41
N PHE A 217 24.90 -7.20 11.77
CA PHE A 217 25.09 -5.74 11.68
C PHE A 217 23.80 -4.92 11.83
N ILE A 218 23.98 -3.67 12.25
CA ILE A 218 22.99 -2.60 12.20
C ILE A 218 23.58 -1.49 11.34
N PHE A 219 22.83 -1.03 10.33
CA PHE A 219 23.30 -0.02 9.39
C PHE A 219 22.30 1.13 9.29
N TYR A 220 22.70 2.31 9.77
CA TYR A 220 22.00 3.57 9.55
C TYR A 220 22.42 4.19 8.22
N PHE A 221 21.45 4.71 7.47
CA PHE A 221 21.67 5.36 6.20
C PHE A 221 20.90 6.67 6.07
N ASP A 222 21.66 7.74 5.84
CA ASP A 222 21.20 9.06 5.48
C ASP A 222 21.81 9.45 4.12
N SER A 223 20.99 9.65 3.11
CA SER A 223 21.47 10.02 1.77
C SER A 223 22.21 11.37 1.76
N ALA A 224 21.92 12.30 2.66
CA ALA A 224 22.65 13.56 2.81
C ALA A 224 24.02 13.38 3.50
N GLY A 225 24.26 12.23 4.13
CA GLY A 225 25.50 11.93 4.85
C GLY A 225 25.60 12.62 6.22
N ASP A 226 24.46 13.05 6.77
CA ASP A 226 24.39 13.64 8.10
C ASP A 226 24.52 12.58 9.19
N LYS A 227 24.90 13.04 10.39
CA LYS A 227 25.10 12.16 11.55
C LYS A 227 23.77 11.58 12.02
N VAL A 228 23.83 10.36 12.55
CA VAL A 228 22.72 9.69 13.22
C VAL A 228 22.08 10.61 14.27
N PRO A 229 20.77 10.90 14.20
CA PRO A 229 20.04 11.63 15.23
C PRO A 229 20.06 10.89 16.57
N SER A 230 19.91 11.64 17.66
CA SER A 230 20.03 11.08 19.02
C SER A 230 18.97 10.03 19.34
N GLU A 231 17.77 10.20 18.78
CA GLU A 231 16.61 9.33 18.94
C GLU A 231 16.85 7.98 18.28
N ILE A 232 17.38 7.99 17.06
CA ILE A 232 17.75 6.77 16.33
C ILE A 232 18.95 6.10 17.01
N GLN A 233 19.94 6.87 17.49
CA GLN A 233 21.08 6.32 18.24
C GLN A 233 20.62 5.61 19.52
N GLN A 234 19.66 6.17 20.26
CA GLN A 234 19.08 5.52 21.45
C GLN A 234 18.38 4.20 21.11
N LEU A 235 17.66 4.15 19.98
CA LEU A 235 17.08 2.90 19.48
C LEU A 235 18.18 1.87 19.13
N VAL A 236 19.24 2.28 18.43
CA VAL A 236 20.38 1.42 18.10
C VAL A 236 21.02 0.85 19.36
N ASP A 237 21.31 1.69 20.35
CA ASP A 237 21.92 1.26 21.62
C ASP A 237 21.02 0.26 22.35
N ARG A 238 19.70 0.51 22.37
CA ARG A 238 18.70 -0.42 22.92
C ARG A 238 18.69 -1.77 22.19
N ILE A 239 18.81 -1.78 20.87
CA ILE A 239 18.90 -3.03 20.09
C ILE A 239 20.22 -3.76 20.37
N LEU A 240 21.34 -3.04 20.46
CA LEU A 240 22.65 -3.62 20.76
C LEU A 240 22.69 -4.29 22.14
N GLU A 241 22.09 -3.66 23.16
CA GLU A 241 22.02 -4.28 24.49
C GLU A 241 21.14 -5.54 24.47
N GLN A 242 20.00 -5.52 23.78
CA GLN A 242 19.17 -6.72 23.62
C GLN A 242 19.89 -7.83 22.84
N CYS A 243 20.72 -7.50 21.84
CA CYS A 243 21.56 -8.48 21.16
C CYS A 243 22.56 -9.12 22.13
N LYS A 244 23.22 -8.31 22.95
CA LYS A 244 24.20 -8.77 23.95
C LYS A 244 23.57 -9.67 25.02
N GLU A 245 22.36 -9.35 25.49
CA GLU A 245 21.57 -10.22 26.39
C GLU A 245 21.30 -11.60 25.76
N LEU A 246 21.13 -11.64 24.44
CA LEU A 246 20.95 -12.87 23.67
C LEU A 246 22.27 -13.48 23.17
N SER A 247 23.42 -12.98 23.62
CA SER A 247 24.77 -13.41 23.20
C SER A 247 25.03 -13.26 21.68
N ILE A 248 24.38 -12.29 21.04
CA ILE A 248 24.57 -11.92 19.62
C ILE A 248 25.47 -10.68 19.57
N SER A 249 26.63 -10.80 18.93
CA SER A 249 27.53 -9.67 18.73
C SER A 249 27.21 -8.97 17.42
N MET A 250 26.80 -7.70 17.48
CA MET A 250 26.44 -6.90 16.31
C MET A 250 27.47 -5.80 16.05
N LYS A 251 27.68 -5.46 14.78
CA LYS A 251 28.42 -4.27 14.38
C LYS A 251 27.46 -3.15 13.98
N PHE A 252 27.61 -1.95 14.56
CA PHE A 252 26.93 -0.76 14.08
C PHE A 252 27.75 -0.02 13.02
N ILE A 253 27.10 0.47 11.97
CA ILE A 253 27.67 1.25 10.87
C ILE A 253 26.72 2.41 10.52
N ASP A 254 27.30 3.56 10.18
CA ASP A 254 26.65 4.70 9.53
C ASP A 254 27.36 5.04 8.22
N ASN A 255 26.64 5.56 7.23
CA ASN A 255 27.29 6.10 6.04
C ASN A 255 27.80 7.52 6.31
N LYS A 256 29.02 7.80 5.86
CA LYS A 256 29.63 9.14 5.94
C LYS A 256 29.66 9.86 4.59
N THR A 257 29.37 9.12 3.53
CA THR A 257 29.38 9.64 2.17
C THR A 257 28.03 10.29 1.90
N ARG A 258 28.06 11.55 1.47
CA ARG A 258 26.89 12.24 0.94
C ARG A 258 26.57 11.70 -0.45
N HIS A 259 25.39 11.12 -0.60
CA HIS A 259 24.88 10.58 -1.85
C HIS A 259 23.99 11.59 -2.57
N GLN A 260 23.07 12.18 -1.82
CA GLN A 260 22.05 13.11 -2.30
C GLN A 260 22.57 14.55 -2.32
N TYR A 261 22.44 15.16 -3.48
CA TYR A 261 22.73 16.58 -3.70
C TYR A 261 21.49 17.36 -4.14
N GLU A 262 20.45 16.66 -4.61
CA GLU A 262 19.15 17.24 -4.96
C GLU A 262 18.16 17.17 -3.77
N ASN A 263 16.99 17.79 -3.92
CA ASN A 263 16.09 18.02 -2.77
C ASN A 263 15.09 16.89 -2.49
N THR A 264 14.88 15.96 -3.40
CA THR A 264 13.62 15.18 -3.43
C THR A 264 13.79 13.67 -3.31
N GLU A 265 15.02 13.15 -3.51
CA GLU A 265 15.25 11.71 -3.69
C GLU A 265 15.43 10.92 -2.38
N CYS A 266 15.35 11.56 -1.20
CA CYS A 266 15.64 10.91 0.08
C CYS A 266 14.75 9.68 0.34
N GLY A 267 13.47 9.73 -0.04
CA GLY A 267 12.56 8.59 0.05
C GLY A 267 13.00 7.42 -0.83
N ILE A 268 13.40 7.67 -2.08
CA ILE A 268 13.86 6.62 -3.00
C ILE A 268 15.21 6.05 -2.55
N TYR A 269 16.09 6.88 -1.99
CA TYR A 269 17.31 6.43 -1.33
C TYR A 269 17.01 5.47 -0.16
N ALA A 270 16.04 5.79 0.70
CA ALA A 270 15.62 4.93 1.80
C ALA A 270 15.06 3.58 1.29
N LEU A 271 14.19 3.60 0.27
CA LEU A 271 13.70 2.38 -0.38
C LEU A 271 14.84 1.55 -0.98
N TYR A 272 15.74 2.20 -1.72
CA TYR A 272 16.88 1.54 -2.33
C TYR A 272 17.82 0.91 -1.30
N PHE A 273 18.08 1.59 -0.20
CA PHE A 273 18.89 1.07 0.90
C PHE A 273 18.30 -0.21 1.50
N ILE A 274 17.04 -0.16 1.94
CA ILE A 274 16.38 -1.31 2.58
C ILE A 274 16.29 -2.49 1.62
N THR A 275 15.79 -2.27 0.40
CA THR A 275 15.57 -3.33 -0.58
C THR A 275 16.87 -3.95 -1.08
N THR A 276 17.94 -3.15 -1.25
CA THR A 276 19.26 -3.67 -1.63
C THR A 276 19.88 -4.53 -0.52
N LEU A 277 19.76 -4.12 0.75
CA LEU A 277 20.30 -4.92 1.86
C LEU A 277 19.46 -6.18 2.11
N LEU A 278 18.15 -6.12 1.92
CA LEU A 278 17.24 -7.25 2.05
C LEU A 278 17.47 -8.31 0.96
N THR A 279 17.62 -7.87 -0.30
CA THR A 279 17.79 -8.77 -1.45
C THR A 279 19.26 -9.12 -1.73
N GLU A 280 20.19 -8.44 -1.06
CA GLU A 280 21.64 -8.52 -1.30
C GLU A 280 22.03 -8.25 -2.76
N LYS A 281 21.20 -7.48 -3.48
CA LYS A 281 21.31 -7.24 -4.91
C LYS A 281 20.97 -5.78 -5.22
N THR A 282 21.79 -5.12 -6.02
CA THR A 282 21.50 -3.76 -6.51
C THR A 282 20.43 -3.80 -7.60
N SER A 283 19.84 -2.65 -7.93
CA SER A 283 18.76 -2.59 -8.94
C SER A 283 19.21 -2.98 -10.35
N ASP A 284 20.50 -2.82 -10.67
CA ASP A 284 21.13 -3.29 -11.92
C ASP A 284 21.56 -4.77 -11.87
N GLY A 285 21.35 -5.42 -10.73
CA GLY A 285 21.48 -6.86 -10.56
C GLY A 285 22.82 -7.36 -10.04
N LYS A 286 23.70 -6.45 -9.60
CA LYS A 286 24.97 -6.81 -8.97
C LYS A 286 24.72 -7.37 -7.57
N LEU A 287 25.25 -8.57 -7.30
CA LEU A 287 25.18 -9.20 -5.98
C LEU A 287 26.20 -8.60 -5.00
N LEU A 288 25.76 -8.36 -3.77
CA LEU A 288 26.56 -7.86 -2.65
C LEU A 288 26.85 -9.02 -1.67
N LYS A 289 27.77 -9.89 -2.09
CA LYS A 289 28.02 -11.20 -1.45
C LYS A 289 28.55 -11.13 -0.02
N THR A 290 29.22 -10.04 0.35
CA THR A 290 29.83 -9.89 1.67
C THR A 290 29.36 -8.62 2.36
N ASN A 291 29.42 -8.59 3.69
CA ASN A 291 29.20 -7.36 4.46
C ASN A 291 30.11 -6.22 4.01
N LYS A 292 31.34 -6.53 3.58
CA LYS A 292 32.26 -5.53 3.03
C LYS A 292 31.72 -4.91 1.74
N ASP A 293 31.10 -5.70 0.86
CA ASP A 293 30.49 -5.21 -0.39
C ASP A 293 29.27 -4.34 -0.08
N LYS A 294 28.41 -4.79 0.84
CA LYS A 294 27.24 -4.03 1.32
C LYS A 294 27.64 -2.67 1.88
N PHE A 295 28.62 -2.62 2.77
CA PHE A 295 29.10 -1.37 3.36
C PHE A 295 29.83 -0.50 2.34
N ALA A 296 30.63 -1.08 1.45
CA ALA A 296 31.33 -0.31 0.42
C ALA A 296 30.35 0.41 -0.52
N HIS A 297 29.28 -0.29 -0.93
CA HIS A 297 28.26 0.24 -1.83
C HIS A 297 27.56 1.49 -1.27
N PHE A 298 27.28 1.52 0.03
CA PHE A 298 26.58 2.62 0.69
C PHE A 298 27.48 3.59 1.47
N SER A 299 28.79 3.36 1.57
CA SER A 299 29.67 4.23 2.36
C SER A 299 30.94 4.69 1.64
N LYS A 300 31.33 4.06 0.53
CA LYS A 300 32.52 4.47 -0.23
C LYS A 300 32.17 5.12 -1.56
N ASP A 301 31.32 4.47 -2.34
CA ASP A 301 31.01 4.91 -3.69
C ASP A 301 29.75 5.77 -3.67
N ARG A 302 29.81 6.95 -4.29
CA ARG A 302 28.61 7.78 -4.42
C ARG A 302 27.61 7.14 -5.38
N ILE A 303 26.50 6.68 -4.84
CA ILE A 303 25.23 6.52 -5.57
C ILE A 303 24.71 7.93 -5.92
N SER A 304 24.39 8.18 -7.20
CA SER A 304 23.98 9.51 -7.67
C SER A 304 22.47 9.71 -7.67
N ASP A 305 22.02 10.96 -7.51
CA ASP A 305 20.61 11.36 -7.57
C ASP A 305 19.96 10.90 -8.88
N SER A 306 20.65 11.04 -10.02
CA SER A 306 20.15 10.56 -11.32
C SER A 306 19.96 9.05 -11.40
N TYR A 307 20.79 8.27 -10.69
CA TYR A 307 20.62 6.82 -10.63
C TYR A 307 19.37 6.46 -9.83
N VAL A 308 19.22 7.00 -8.63
CA VAL A 308 18.05 6.71 -7.78
C VAL A 308 16.75 7.26 -8.37
N PHE A 309 16.78 8.44 -8.98
CA PHE A 309 15.61 9.01 -9.67
C PHE A 309 15.05 8.05 -10.72
N LYS A 310 15.90 7.32 -11.45
CA LYS A 310 15.44 6.32 -12.42
C LYS A 310 14.77 5.12 -11.76
N LEU A 311 15.10 4.79 -10.52
CA LEU A 311 14.49 3.68 -9.79
C LEU A 311 13.01 3.93 -9.48
N ARG A 312 12.58 5.19 -9.42
CA ARG A 312 11.16 5.57 -9.34
C ARG A 312 10.33 4.78 -10.36
N LYS A 313 10.64 4.95 -11.64
CA LYS A 313 9.89 4.35 -12.76
C LYS A 313 10.41 2.99 -13.22
N ASN A 314 11.63 2.62 -12.86
CA ASN A 314 12.26 1.38 -13.37
C ASN A 314 12.31 0.25 -12.34
N LYS A 315 11.86 0.50 -11.09
CA LYS A 315 11.88 -0.53 -10.05
C LYS A 315 10.70 -0.43 -9.08
N PHE A 316 10.45 0.75 -8.52
CA PHE A 316 9.55 0.88 -7.36
C PHE A 316 8.11 1.19 -7.72
N PHE A 317 7.86 1.88 -8.84
CA PHE A 317 6.52 2.30 -9.21
C PHE A 317 6.24 2.04 -10.69
N ASN A 318 5.01 1.65 -11.00
CA ASN A 318 4.47 1.67 -12.35
C ASN A 318 3.93 3.07 -12.67
N GLY A 319 3.94 3.50 -13.93
CA GLY A 319 3.29 4.78 -14.28
C GLY A 319 1.78 4.68 -14.00
N GLY A 320 1.12 5.78 -13.61
CA GLY A 320 -0.32 5.77 -13.34
C GLY A 320 -1.15 5.10 -14.46
N SER A 321 -2.01 4.17 -14.08
CA SER A 321 -2.92 3.46 -15.00
C SER A 321 -4.16 4.27 -15.34
N SER A 322 -4.66 4.08 -16.56
CA SER A 322 -5.94 4.60 -17.07
C SER A 322 -7.18 3.90 -16.48
N THR A 323 -7.03 3.17 -15.38
CA THR A 323 -8.16 2.81 -14.51
C THR A 323 -8.42 3.99 -13.60
N THR A 324 -9.55 4.65 -13.80
CA THR A 324 -10.09 5.68 -12.92
C THR A 324 -9.84 5.29 -11.47
N PRO A 325 -9.23 6.15 -10.63
CA PRO A 325 -9.14 5.90 -9.21
C PRO A 325 -10.55 5.59 -8.72
N LEU A 326 -10.74 4.44 -8.07
CA LEU A 326 -11.81 4.33 -7.09
C LEU A 326 -11.54 5.49 -6.15
N THR A 327 -12.41 6.50 -6.19
CA THR A 327 -12.32 7.71 -5.39
C THR A 327 -12.16 7.33 -3.93
N THR A 328 -10.93 7.27 -3.46
CA THR A 328 -10.62 7.38 -2.04
C THR A 328 -10.97 8.82 -1.67
N PRO A 329 -11.86 9.04 -0.70
CA PRO A 329 -12.17 10.39 -0.26
C PRO A 329 -10.88 11.06 0.19
N GLU A 330 -10.53 12.16 -0.47
CA GLU A 330 -9.48 13.04 -0.01
C GLU A 330 -9.79 13.55 1.41
N ASN A 331 -8.76 13.43 2.25
CA ASN A 331 -8.39 14.33 3.34
C ASN A 331 -8.91 14.09 4.78
N LYS A 332 -7.90 14.06 5.67
CA LYS A 332 -7.86 14.27 7.13
C LYS A 332 -8.12 13.05 8.02
N LEU A 333 -7.08 12.21 8.16
CA LEU A 333 -6.86 11.44 9.38
C LEU A 333 -5.74 12.11 10.19
N GLY A 334 -6.14 12.82 11.24
CA GLY A 334 -5.27 13.08 12.38
C GLY A 334 -4.96 11.78 13.14
N PRO A 335 -4.13 11.84 14.20
CA PRO A 335 -3.55 10.66 14.83
C PRO A 335 -4.64 9.69 15.31
N ILE A 336 -4.59 8.46 14.79
CA ILE A 336 -5.46 7.37 15.21
C ILE A 336 -5.10 7.03 16.66
N LYS A 337 -5.99 7.39 17.59
CA LYS A 337 -5.91 6.96 18.98
C LYS A 337 -6.21 5.47 19.07
N ASN A 338 -5.19 4.67 19.35
CA ASN A 338 -5.33 3.30 19.84
C ASN A 338 -6.18 3.30 21.12
N ASN A 339 -7.32 2.62 21.07
CA ASN A 339 -7.99 2.11 22.25
C ASN A 339 -8.37 0.65 22.02
N ASN A 340 -7.74 -0.21 22.82
CA ASN A 340 -8.07 -1.62 23.10
C ASN A 340 -7.97 -2.60 21.92
N SER A 341 -6.74 -3.10 21.75
CA SER A 341 -6.39 -4.53 21.63
C SER A 341 -7.54 -5.50 21.29
N VAL A 342 -7.68 -5.76 20.00
CA VAL A 342 -7.94 -7.13 19.51
C VAL A 342 -6.78 -7.45 18.57
N GLU A 343 -5.75 -8.08 19.11
CA GLU A 343 -4.68 -8.69 18.32
C GLU A 343 -5.29 -9.63 17.27
N TYR A 344 -5.15 -9.29 15.99
CA TYR A 344 -5.27 -10.28 14.94
C TYR A 344 -3.97 -11.08 14.90
N ASN A 345 -3.94 -12.15 15.70
CA ASN A 345 -2.83 -13.06 15.79
C ASN A 345 -2.85 -14.00 14.57
N ILE A 346 -2.24 -13.58 13.46
CA ILE A 346 -2.08 -14.39 12.23
C ILE A 346 -0.92 -15.41 12.38
N GLN A 347 -0.08 -15.25 13.40
CA GLN A 347 1.08 -16.12 13.66
C GLN A 347 0.71 -17.54 14.12
N THR A 348 -0.46 -17.74 14.75
CA THR A 348 -0.82 -19.04 15.33
C THR A 348 -1.23 -20.12 14.32
N PHE A 349 -1.35 -19.79 13.02
CA PHE A 349 -1.74 -20.75 11.99
C PHE A 349 -0.54 -21.48 11.35
N TYR A 350 0.65 -20.87 11.31
CA TYR A 350 1.82 -21.44 10.63
C TYR A 350 2.67 -22.39 11.52
N ASP A 351 2.63 -22.22 12.84
CA ASP A 351 3.48 -22.99 13.77
C ASP A 351 3.02 -24.44 14.01
N LYS A 352 1.89 -24.87 13.42
CA LYS A 352 1.35 -26.23 13.59
C LYS A 352 1.66 -27.21 12.45
N LYS A 353 2.24 -26.78 11.33
CA LYS A 353 2.40 -27.64 10.13
C LYS A 353 3.75 -28.35 9.99
N ASN A 354 4.73 -28.11 10.87
CA ASN A 354 6.08 -28.70 10.78
C ASN A 354 6.39 -29.75 11.86
N LYS A 355 5.46 -30.68 12.14
CA LYS A 355 5.80 -31.93 12.84
C LYS A 355 5.08 -33.13 12.20
N ASN A 356 5.90 -34.01 11.59
CA ASN A 356 5.65 -35.41 11.20
C ASN A 356 4.69 -35.68 10.02
N LEU A 357 5.27 -36.01 8.87
CA LEU A 357 4.65 -36.83 7.83
C LEU A 357 5.09 -38.30 8.00
N PRO A 358 4.15 -39.26 8.03
CA PRO A 358 4.44 -40.58 7.52
C PRO A 358 3.41 -41.04 6.46
N PHE A 359 3.97 -41.54 5.36
CA PHE A 359 3.53 -42.63 4.49
C PHE A 359 2.13 -42.68 3.84
N ALA A 360 2.17 -43.23 2.62
CA ALA A 360 1.15 -43.33 1.60
C ALA A 360 -0.01 -44.29 1.93
N GLU A 361 -1.13 -44.15 1.22
CA GLU A 361 -1.86 -45.30 0.67
C GLU A 361 -2.77 -44.94 -0.52
N THR A 362 -2.95 -45.94 -1.38
CA THR A 362 -3.57 -45.96 -2.70
C THR A 362 -5.09 -46.09 -2.63
N ILE A 363 -5.86 -45.49 -3.55
CA ILE A 363 -7.27 -45.86 -3.76
C ILE A 363 -7.57 -46.09 -5.25
N VAL A 364 -8.10 -47.29 -5.51
CA VAL A 364 -8.63 -47.81 -6.77
C VAL A 364 -10.02 -47.21 -7.04
N THR A 365 -10.28 -46.81 -8.29
CA THR A 365 -11.61 -46.35 -8.74
C THR A 365 -12.49 -47.52 -9.16
N ARG A 366 -13.81 -47.38 -8.96
CA ARG A 366 -14.81 -48.21 -9.65
C ARG A 366 -15.94 -47.34 -10.17
N ASP A 367 -16.29 -47.64 -11.41
CA ASP A 367 -17.58 -47.42 -12.08
C ASP A 367 -17.71 -46.14 -12.92
N GLY A 368 -17.55 -46.32 -14.23
CA GLY A 368 -17.87 -45.35 -15.26
C GLY A 368 -19.35 -45.37 -15.65
N ASN A 369 -19.93 -44.18 -15.77
CA ASN A 369 -20.51 -43.69 -17.02
C ASN A 369 -20.93 -42.22 -16.90
N THR A 370 -20.81 -41.51 -18.02
CA THR A 370 -20.79 -40.05 -18.19
C THR A 370 -22.16 -39.45 -18.51
N SER A 371 -22.40 -38.23 -18.02
CA SER A 371 -23.14 -37.21 -18.76
C SER A 371 -22.53 -35.82 -18.47
N THR A 372 -22.25 -35.11 -19.56
CA THR A 372 -21.41 -33.91 -19.63
C THR A 372 -22.21 -32.63 -19.37
N PHE A 373 -21.89 -31.97 -18.26
CA PHE A 373 -22.08 -30.54 -18.06
C PHE A 373 -20.83 -30.00 -17.37
N ASP A 374 -20.41 -28.81 -17.78
CA ASP A 374 -19.08 -28.21 -17.62
C ASP A 374 -18.57 -28.19 -16.17
N LYS A 375 -17.68 -29.13 -15.81
CA LYS A 375 -17.06 -29.28 -14.47
C LYS A 375 -15.58 -28.92 -14.45
N THR A 376 -15.02 -28.48 -15.58
CA THR A 376 -13.57 -28.26 -15.71
C THR A 376 -13.13 -26.90 -15.17
N VAL A 377 -14.05 -25.91 -15.19
CA VAL A 377 -13.81 -24.57 -14.61
C VAL A 377 -13.90 -24.61 -13.07
N ASP A 378 -14.84 -25.38 -12.51
CA ASP A 378 -14.97 -25.57 -11.05
C ASP A 378 -13.80 -26.41 -10.49
N TYR A 379 -13.24 -27.35 -11.26
CA TYR A 379 -12.10 -28.17 -10.80
C TYR A 379 -10.79 -27.38 -10.66
N ASN A 380 -10.51 -26.41 -11.55
CA ASN A 380 -9.29 -25.61 -11.46
C ASN A 380 -9.39 -24.50 -10.39
N LEU A 381 -10.58 -23.95 -10.14
CA LEU A 381 -10.84 -23.07 -9.00
C LEU A 381 -10.81 -23.83 -7.66
N ARG A 382 -11.31 -25.08 -7.62
CA ARG A 382 -11.19 -25.97 -6.45
C ARG A 382 -9.77 -26.47 -6.20
N ARG A 383 -8.90 -26.46 -7.21
CA ARG A 383 -7.50 -26.86 -7.04
C ARG A 383 -6.63 -25.71 -6.50
N LEU A 384 -7.11 -24.47 -6.61
CA LEU A 384 -6.46 -23.30 -6.01
C LEU A 384 -6.69 -23.21 -4.49
N PHE A 385 -7.77 -23.82 -3.99
CA PHE A 385 -8.02 -23.98 -2.55
C PHE A 385 -8.87 -25.23 -2.33
N ASP A 386 -8.34 -26.25 -1.64
CA ASP A 386 -9.17 -27.39 -1.21
C ASP A 386 -10.38 -26.84 -0.44
N ILE A 387 -11.60 -27.08 -0.92
CA ILE A 387 -12.83 -26.62 -0.24
C ILE A 387 -12.88 -27.18 1.19
N ALA A 388 -12.31 -28.36 1.41
CA ALA A 388 -12.13 -28.94 2.74
C ALA A 388 -11.19 -28.09 3.64
N ASP A 389 -10.21 -27.41 3.08
CA ASP A 389 -9.29 -26.52 3.81
C ASP A 389 -9.93 -25.18 4.13
N ILE A 390 -10.71 -24.60 3.22
CA ILE A 390 -11.49 -23.37 3.51
C ILE A 390 -12.59 -23.66 4.53
N ASP A 391 -13.35 -24.75 4.37
CA ASP A 391 -14.40 -25.12 5.32
C ASP A 391 -13.80 -25.48 6.69
N ASN A 392 -12.64 -26.15 6.74
CA ASN A 392 -11.92 -26.35 7.99
C ASN A 392 -11.40 -25.05 8.59
N MET A 393 -10.87 -24.12 7.80
CA MET A 393 -10.44 -22.80 8.27
C MET A 393 -11.60 -21.98 8.83
N ILE A 394 -12.74 -21.98 8.15
CA ILE A 394 -13.96 -21.30 8.61
C ILE A 394 -14.49 -21.95 9.88
N ASN A 395 -14.59 -23.29 9.92
CA ASN A 395 -15.12 -24.00 11.09
C ASN A 395 -14.20 -23.86 12.31
N ASN A 396 -12.88 -23.94 12.14
CA ASN A 396 -11.91 -23.70 13.20
C ASN A 396 -11.97 -22.26 13.72
N ARG A 397 -12.16 -21.28 12.82
CA ARG A 397 -12.32 -19.87 13.20
C ARG A 397 -13.62 -19.61 13.93
N LEU A 398 -14.71 -20.26 13.52
CA LEU A 398 -16.01 -20.19 14.20
C LEU A 398 -15.96 -20.87 15.58
N GLU A 399 -15.26 -21.98 15.74
CA GLU A 399 -15.08 -22.65 17.03
C GLU A 399 -14.21 -21.81 17.98
N TYR A 400 -13.14 -21.21 17.48
CA TYR A 400 -12.31 -20.24 18.23
C TYR A 400 -13.11 -19.02 18.70
N ILE A 401 -13.95 -18.44 17.82
CA ILE A 401 -14.86 -17.34 18.18
C ILE A 401 -15.87 -17.78 19.25
N ARG A 402 -16.38 -19.02 19.19
CA ARG A 402 -17.30 -19.56 20.20
C ARG A 402 -16.59 -19.75 21.55
N ASP A 403 -15.34 -20.20 21.56
CA ASP A 403 -14.53 -20.34 22.77
C ASP A 403 -14.18 -18.98 23.40
N LEU A 404 -13.79 -17.98 22.59
CA LEU A 404 -13.61 -16.59 23.05
C LEU A 404 -14.89 -16.02 23.66
N LYS A 405 -16.05 -16.25 23.03
CA LYS A 405 -17.35 -15.84 23.58
C LYS A 405 -17.66 -16.55 24.91
N ARG A 406 -17.26 -17.82 25.10
CA ARG A 406 -17.40 -18.52 26.38
C ARG A 406 -16.47 -17.95 27.45
N LYS A 407 -15.19 -17.69 27.11
CA LYS A 407 -14.20 -17.10 28.02
C LYS A 407 -14.61 -15.69 28.46
N PHE A 408 -15.04 -14.85 27.52
CA PHE A 408 -15.54 -13.50 27.80
C PHE A 408 -16.81 -13.51 28.68
N ARG A 409 -17.73 -14.47 28.48
CA ARG A 409 -18.89 -14.65 29.38
C ARG A 409 -18.46 -15.13 30.78
N LYS A 410 -17.44 -15.98 30.87
CA LYS A 410 -16.90 -16.48 32.15
C LYS A 410 -16.19 -15.37 32.94
N GLU A 411 -15.43 -14.52 32.27
CA GLU A 411 -14.76 -13.34 32.86
C GLU A 411 -15.75 -12.24 33.26
N ASN A 412 -16.77 -11.97 32.45
CA ASN A 412 -17.84 -11.03 32.84
C ASN A 412 -18.71 -11.55 33.99
N SER A 413 -18.82 -12.88 34.18
CA SER A 413 -19.48 -13.43 35.37
C SER A 413 -18.66 -13.24 36.65
N LYS A 414 -17.33 -13.09 36.53
CA LYS A 414 -16.39 -12.90 37.65
C LYS A 414 -16.21 -11.42 38.04
N ASN A 415 -16.60 -10.46 37.19
CA ASN A 415 -16.40 -9.03 37.41
C ASN A 415 -17.72 -8.24 37.58
N LYS A 416 -18.65 -8.75 38.38
CA LYS A 416 -19.93 -8.07 38.67
C LYS A 416 -19.80 -6.77 39.48
N ASP A 417 -18.63 -6.48 40.08
CA ASP A 417 -18.44 -5.31 40.94
C ASP A 417 -17.78 -4.09 40.26
N ILE A 418 -17.29 -4.22 39.01
CA ILE A 418 -16.65 -3.09 38.29
C ILE A 418 -17.66 -2.28 37.44
N ALA A 419 -18.82 -2.87 37.12
CA ALA A 419 -19.87 -2.22 36.31
C ALA A 419 -20.56 -1.03 37.01
N LYS A 420 -20.24 -0.75 38.29
CA LYS A 420 -20.74 0.42 39.02
C LYS A 420 -19.85 1.68 38.89
N TYR A 421 -18.64 1.54 38.34
CA TYR A 421 -17.66 2.64 38.26
C TYR A 421 -17.49 3.27 36.86
N LEU A 422 -18.11 2.72 35.82
CA LEU A 422 -17.93 3.19 34.43
C LEU A 422 -19.10 4.03 33.87
N THR A 423 -20.09 4.40 34.69
CA THR A 423 -21.08 5.42 34.31
C THR A 423 -20.54 6.82 34.59
N ASN A 424 -19.67 7.32 33.71
CA ASN A 424 -19.47 8.76 33.56
C ASN A 424 -19.46 9.11 32.06
N SER A 425 -20.64 8.96 31.46
CA SER A 425 -20.90 9.07 30.01
C SER A 425 -21.24 10.49 29.55
N GLU A 426 -20.84 11.53 30.28
CA GLU A 426 -21.09 12.93 29.88
C GLU A 426 -19.95 13.48 29.01
N TYR A 427 -18.71 13.07 29.25
CA TYR A 427 -17.55 13.60 28.52
C TYR A 427 -17.49 13.15 27.05
N LYS A 428 -17.86 11.89 26.77
CA LYS A 428 -17.90 11.36 25.40
C LYS A 428 -19.00 12.01 24.56
N LYS A 429 -20.17 12.27 25.15
CA LYS A 429 -21.27 12.96 24.47
C LYS A 429 -20.94 14.41 24.14
N GLN A 430 -20.21 15.10 25.01
CA GLN A 430 -19.80 16.49 24.78
C GLN A 430 -18.73 16.60 23.70
N TYR A 431 -17.78 15.66 23.69
CA TYR A 431 -16.72 15.57 22.68
C TYR A 431 -17.27 15.23 21.28
N ASP A 432 -18.16 14.25 21.19
CA ASP A 432 -18.77 13.84 19.91
C ASP A 432 -19.64 14.98 19.33
N GLN A 433 -20.36 15.73 20.18
CA GLN A 433 -21.16 16.91 19.75
C GLN A 433 -20.29 18.08 19.26
N GLU A 434 -19.13 18.30 19.86
CA GLU A 434 -18.23 19.39 19.48
C GLU A 434 -17.46 19.05 18.19
N TYR A 435 -17.15 17.77 17.98
CA TYR A 435 -16.55 17.25 16.75
C TYR A 435 -17.51 17.35 15.56
N GLU A 436 -18.75 16.87 15.71
CA GLU A 436 -19.79 16.99 14.66
C GLU A 436 -20.10 18.46 14.30
N LYS A 437 -20.04 19.37 15.28
CA LYS A 437 -20.24 20.81 15.04
C LYS A 437 -19.11 21.41 14.20
N LYS A 438 -17.85 21.09 14.49
CA LYS A 438 -16.68 21.60 13.74
C LYS A 438 -16.59 21.01 12.33
N GLU A 439 -16.96 19.74 12.18
CA GLU A 439 -17.03 19.09 10.87
C GLU A 439 -18.10 19.73 9.99
N LYS A 440 -19.27 20.05 10.57
CA LYS A 440 -20.34 20.75 9.86
C LYS A 440 -19.97 22.19 9.48
N GLU A 441 -19.32 22.94 10.36
CA GLU A 441 -18.82 24.30 10.05
C GLU A 441 -17.78 24.27 8.93
N HIS A 442 -16.90 23.25 8.89
CA HIS A 442 -15.90 23.08 7.84
C HIS A 442 -16.53 22.69 6.48
N LEU A 443 -17.56 21.84 6.49
CA LEU A 443 -18.31 21.51 5.27
C LEU A 443 -19.10 22.71 4.74
N ASP A 444 -19.75 23.49 5.62
CA ASP A 444 -20.49 24.69 5.24
C ASP A 444 -19.58 25.78 4.66
N GLU A 445 -18.30 25.84 5.06
CA GLU A 445 -17.29 26.74 4.50
C GLU A 445 -16.81 26.27 3.13
N LYS A 446 -16.56 24.96 2.95
CA LYS A 446 -16.24 24.37 1.63
C LYS A 446 -17.38 24.50 0.61
N LEU A 447 -18.63 24.40 1.05
CA LEU A 447 -19.81 24.60 0.20
C LEU A 447 -19.93 26.05 -0.28
N LYS A 448 -19.55 27.03 0.56
CA LYS A 448 -19.54 28.45 0.17
C LYS A 448 -18.45 28.79 -0.84
N ASP A 449 -17.32 28.10 -0.79
CA ASP A 449 -16.24 28.26 -1.77
C ASP A 449 -16.60 27.57 -3.10
N TYR A 450 -17.27 26.41 -3.05
CA TYR A 450 -17.79 25.73 -4.23
C TYR A 450 -18.88 26.53 -4.96
N ASP A 451 -19.80 27.17 -4.23
CA ASP A 451 -20.84 28.07 -4.78
C ASP A 451 -20.26 29.38 -5.37
N LYS A 452 -19.05 29.79 -4.95
CA LYS A 452 -18.36 30.98 -5.49
C LYS A 452 -17.68 30.70 -6.82
N GLU A 453 -17.16 29.49 -7.04
CA GLU A 453 -16.45 29.11 -8.25
C GLU A 453 -17.38 28.67 -9.38
N ASN A 454 -18.53 28.08 -9.06
CA ASN A 454 -19.51 27.61 -10.05
C ASN A 454 -20.80 28.43 -9.96
N LYS A 455 -20.90 29.55 -10.70
CA LYS A 455 -22.14 30.33 -10.84
C LYS A 455 -23.31 29.45 -11.33
N ILE A 456 -24.01 28.78 -10.41
CA ILE A 456 -25.21 27.99 -10.67
C ILE A 456 -26.39 28.79 -10.13
N ASN A 457 -26.96 29.63 -10.99
CA ASN A 457 -28.39 29.92 -10.88
C ASN A 457 -29.12 28.81 -11.66
N ASP A 458 -30.23 28.34 -11.08
CA ASP A 458 -31.24 27.42 -11.65
C ASP A 458 -31.00 25.89 -11.55
N ILE A 459 -31.01 25.38 -10.31
CA ILE A 459 -31.22 23.95 -10.00
C ILE A 459 -32.67 23.48 -10.25
N ASN A 460 -33.65 24.37 -10.44
CA ASN A 460 -35.05 24.00 -10.59
C ASN A 460 -35.42 23.35 -11.95
N GLU A 461 -34.54 23.43 -12.97
CA GLU A 461 -34.81 22.81 -14.28
C GLU A 461 -34.36 21.34 -14.36
N LEU A 462 -33.42 20.88 -13.54
CA LEU A 462 -32.89 19.53 -13.63
C LEU A 462 -33.64 18.51 -12.77
N TYR A 463 -34.28 18.93 -11.67
CA TYR A 463 -34.99 18.03 -10.74
C TYR A 463 -36.21 18.70 -10.07
N PRO A 464 -37.39 18.75 -10.71
CA PRO A 464 -38.60 19.29 -10.08
C PRO A 464 -39.10 18.37 -8.95
N VAL A 465 -39.25 18.93 -7.75
CA VAL A 465 -39.85 18.24 -6.59
C VAL A 465 -41.33 18.58 -6.51
N TYR A 466 -42.17 17.54 -6.55
CA TYR A 466 -43.63 17.67 -6.53
C TYR A 466 -44.22 17.32 -5.16
N ASN A 467 -45.28 18.03 -4.77
CA ASN A 467 -46.09 17.64 -3.61
C ASN A 467 -47.01 16.45 -3.94
N LYS A 468 -47.71 15.92 -2.93
CA LYS A 468 -48.67 14.80 -3.08
C LYS A 468 -49.86 15.10 -4.03
N ASN A 469 -50.02 16.35 -4.48
CA ASN A 469 -51.02 16.79 -5.44
C ASN A 469 -50.38 17.18 -6.79
N ASN A 470 -49.15 16.74 -7.07
CA ASN A 470 -48.42 16.94 -8.33
C ASN A 470 -48.16 18.41 -8.73
N THR A 471 -47.97 19.32 -7.76
CA THR A 471 -47.53 20.71 -7.99
C THR A 471 -46.07 20.92 -7.60
N ILE A 472 -45.30 21.65 -8.42
CA ILE A 472 -43.87 21.95 -8.19
C ILE A 472 -43.69 22.86 -6.98
N ILE A 473 -42.81 22.50 -6.05
CA ILE A 473 -42.49 23.30 -4.85
C ILE A 473 -41.15 24.02 -5.05
N PRO A 474 -41.09 25.37 -5.00
CA PRO A 474 -39.82 26.08 -5.04
C PRO A 474 -39.06 25.94 -3.71
N ILE A 475 -37.81 25.48 -3.77
CA ILE A 475 -36.95 25.29 -2.59
C ILE A 475 -36.37 26.65 -2.17
N SER A 476 -37.17 27.46 -1.50
CA SER A 476 -36.70 28.41 -0.51
C SER A 476 -37.76 28.52 0.58
N ARG A 477 -37.38 28.21 1.83
CA ARG A 477 -38.19 28.06 3.07
C ARG A 477 -38.55 26.62 3.44
N SER A 478 -37.57 25.88 3.97
CA SER A 478 -37.86 24.79 4.95
C SER A 478 -36.76 24.56 5.99
N ILE A 479 -35.65 25.29 5.97
CA ILE A 479 -34.67 25.29 7.07
C ILE A 479 -35.01 26.44 8.03
N ASN A 480 -36.05 26.28 8.86
CA ASN A 480 -36.24 27.10 10.09
C ASN A 480 -37.34 26.60 11.06
N ARG A 481 -37.62 25.29 11.11
CA ARG A 481 -38.49 24.71 12.16
C ARG A 481 -37.92 23.38 12.64
N GLY A 482 -36.95 23.47 13.55
CA GLY A 482 -36.37 22.31 14.23
C GLY A 482 -35.57 22.64 15.49
N LEU A 483 -35.32 23.92 15.78
CA LEU A 483 -34.65 24.38 16.99
C LEU A 483 -35.60 25.28 17.77
N LEU A 484 -35.92 24.86 19.00
CA LEU A 484 -36.61 25.53 20.13
C LEU A 484 -37.81 24.70 20.63
N GLY A 485 -37.52 23.81 21.58
CA GLY A 485 -38.52 23.00 22.28
C GLY A 485 -38.01 22.41 23.60
N GLY A 486 -37.27 23.18 24.40
CA GLY A 486 -36.87 22.84 25.76
C GLY A 486 -37.96 23.20 26.78
N LYS A 487 -38.35 22.23 27.61
CA LYS A 487 -39.35 22.33 28.69
C LYS A 487 -39.01 23.44 29.71
N LYS A 488 -39.98 24.30 30.04
CA LYS A 488 -40.03 25.02 31.34
C LYS A 488 -41.29 24.62 32.11
N SER A 489 -41.08 24.40 33.40
CA SER A 489 -42.04 23.84 34.36
C SER A 489 -43.11 24.86 34.82
N ARG A 490 -44.19 24.31 35.40
CA ARG A 490 -45.47 24.92 35.79
C ARG A 490 -45.43 25.82 37.06
N LYS A 491 -46.53 26.59 37.18
CA LYS A 491 -47.26 27.14 38.37
C LYS A 491 -47.00 28.65 38.60
N ASN A 492 -47.96 29.56 38.74
CA ASN A 492 -49.34 29.60 39.29
C ASN A 492 -50.22 30.59 38.47
N LYS A 493 -51.51 30.32 38.10
CA LYS A 493 -52.78 30.56 38.84
C LYS A 493 -52.83 31.90 39.60
N LEU A 494 -53.57 32.93 39.16
CA LEU A 494 -55.02 33.23 39.28
C LEU A 494 -55.27 34.68 38.72
N PRO A 495 -56.49 35.25 38.63
CA PRO A 495 -57.81 34.72 38.29
C PRO A 495 -58.61 35.56 37.22
N LEU A 496 -59.59 34.89 36.62
CA LEU A 496 -60.93 35.32 36.15
C LEU A 496 -61.23 36.81 35.84
N LYS A 497 -61.66 37.03 34.58
CA LYS A 497 -63.08 37.27 34.28
C LYS A 497 -63.50 36.44 33.09
#